data_AF-A0A5K1A844-F1
#
_entry.id   AF-A0A5K1A844-F1
#
_cell.length_a   1.000
_cell.length_b   1.000
_cell.length_c   1.000
_cell.angle_alpha   90.00
_cell.angle_beta   90.00
_cell.angle_gamma   90.00
#
_symmetry.space_group_name_H-M   'P 1'
#
loop_
_entity.id
_entity.type
_entity.pdbx_description
1 polymer ?
#
loop_
_entity_poly.entity_id
_entity_poly.type
_entity_poly.pdbx_seq_one_letter_code
_entity_poly.pdbx_strand_id
1 'polypeptide(L)'
;ATDLGSMLKLMLLKLSKQLNDPPFNYMIHTSPFQMSADSLPYAHWFIQIVPQLIGTAGFEMATGCYINPVFPEDAAKVLREVTILM
;
A
#
# COMPACT_ATOMS: atom_id res chain seq x y z
N ALA A 1 -14.51 13.45 -4.46
CA ALA A 1 -13.88 12.49 -5.39
C ALA A 1 -12.46 12.89 -5.77
N THR A 2 -12.21 14.17 -6.06
CA THR A 2 -10.88 14.71 -6.43
C THR A 2 -9.81 14.54 -5.35
N ASP A 3 -10.15 14.64 -4.07
CA ASP A 3 -9.19 14.54 -2.96
C ASP A 3 -8.44 13.19 -2.93
N LEU A 4 -9.18 12.07 -2.85
CA LEU A 4 -8.61 10.72 -2.92
C LEU A 4 -7.80 10.49 -4.19
N GLY A 5 -8.32 10.93 -5.34
CA GLY A 5 -7.62 10.81 -6.63
C GLY A 5 -6.28 11.55 -6.64
N SER A 6 -6.23 12.77 -6.09
CA SER A 6 -5.01 13.56 -5.95
C SER A 6 -4.01 12.90 -5.01
N MET A 7 -4.47 12.38 -3.87
CA MET A 7 -3.61 11.68 -2.91
C MET A 7 -3.06 10.37 -3.51
N LEU A 8 -3.90 9.58 -4.17
CA LEU A 8 -3.49 8.35 -4.83
C LEU A 8 -2.46 8.65 -5.93
N LYS A 9 -2.71 9.65 -6.78
CA LYS A 9 -1.77 10.11 -7.81
C LYS A 9 -0.43 10.50 -7.19
N LEU A 10 -0.44 11.28 -6.10
CA LEU A 10 0.79 11.69 -5.40
C LEU A 10 1.59 10.47 -4.90
N MET A 11 0.92 9.52 -4.26
CA MET A 11 1.58 8.30 -3.76
C MET A 11 2.17 7.46 -4.88
N LEU A 12 1.45 7.27 -5.98
CA LEU A 12 1.94 6.51 -7.14
C LEU A 12 3.14 7.20 -7.81
N LEU A 13 3.12 8.53 -7.97
CA LEU A 13 4.25 9.27 -8.52
C LEU A 13 5.49 9.20 -7.60
N LYS A 14 5.29 9.27 -6.29
CA LYS A 14 6.38 9.12 -5.31
C LYS A 14 7.02 7.74 -5.37
N LEU A 15 6.20 6.69 -5.43
CA LEU A 15 6.67 5.31 -5.58
C LEU A 15 7.39 5.11 -6.91
N SER A 16 6.82 5.58 -8.03
CA SER A 16 7.45 5.50 -9.36
C SER A 16 8.82 6.18 -9.36
N LYS A 17 8.93 7.42 -8.87
CA LYS A 17 10.20 8.14 -8.82
C LYS A 17 11.23 7.47 -7.91
N GLN A 18 10.83 7.03 -6.72
CA GLN A 18 11.76 6.49 -5.73
C GLN A 18 12.23 5.07 -6.03
N LEU A 19 11.40 4.27 -6.69
CA LEU A 19 11.62 2.84 -6.89
C LEU A 19 11.92 2.46 -8.34
N ASN A 20 12.23 3.45 -9.20
CA ASN A 20 12.51 3.29 -10.64
C ASN A 20 11.34 2.66 -11.42
N ASP A 21 10.16 3.22 -11.24
CA ASP A 21 8.92 2.87 -11.95
C ASP A 21 8.58 1.37 -11.93
N PRO A 22 8.48 0.74 -10.75
CA PRO A 22 8.19 -0.68 -10.66
C PRO A 22 6.72 -0.96 -11.04
N PRO A 23 6.41 -2.17 -11.53
CA PRO A 23 5.04 -2.65 -11.53
C PRO A 23 4.44 -2.58 -10.12
N PHE A 24 3.16 -2.26 -10.02
CA PHE A 24 2.46 -2.23 -8.74
C PHE A 24 1.03 -2.74 -8.89
N ASN A 25 0.50 -3.23 -7.77
CA ASN A 25 -0.92 -3.50 -7.62
C ASN A 25 -1.48 -2.59 -6.53
N TYR A 26 -2.75 -2.22 -6.63
CA TYR A 26 -3.48 -1.65 -5.50
C TYR A 26 -4.79 -2.38 -5.27
N MET A 27 -5.21 -2.42 -4.01
CA MET A 27 -6.40 -3.12 -3.56
C MET A 27 -7.22 -2.19 -2.67
N ILE A 28 -8.54 -2.19 -2.87
CA ILE A 28 -9.47 -1.50 -1.98
C ILE A 28 -9.98 -2.52 -0.97
N HIS A 29 -9.68 -2.30 0.30
CA HIS A 29 -10.19 -3.09 1.41
C HIS A 29 -11.43 -2.39 1.95
N THR A 30 -12.59 -3.05 1.83
CA THR A 30 -13.90 -2.50 2.24
C THR A 30 -14.67 -3.53 3.06
N SER A 31 -15.71 -3.07 3.75
CA SER A 31 -16.54 -3.92 4.59
C SER A 31 -17.27 -5.00 3.78
N PRO A 32 -17.44 -6.21 4.33
CA PRO A 32 -18.32 -7.22 3.75
C PRO A 32 -19.75 -6.67 3.55
N PHE A 33 -20.45 -7.14 2.52
CA PHE A 33 -21.81 -6.67 2.20
C PHE A 33 -22.83 -6.87 3.34
N GLN A 34 -22.67 -7.94 4.14
CA GLN A 34 -23.57 -8.30 5.23
C GLN A 34 -22.82 -8.27 6.56
N MET A 35 -22.29 -7.11 6.92
CA MET A 35 -21.57 -6.92 8.17
C MET A 35 -22.53 -6.59 9.32
N SER A 36 -22.33 -7.22 10.48
CA SER A 36 -23.14 -6.94 11.68
C SER A 36 -22.93 -5.50 12.19
N ALA A 37 -23.96 -4.92 12.83
CA ALA A 37 -23.88 -3.56 13.37
C ALA A 37 -22.77 -3.44 14.44
N ASP A 38 -22.55 -4.49 15.23
CA ASP A 38 -21.51 -4.56 16.25
C ASP A 38 -20.10 -4.47 15.66
N SER A 39 -19.92 -4.79 14.37
CA SER A 39 -18.64 -4.70 13.67
C SER A 39 -18.32 -3.35 13.04
N LEU A 40 -19.31 -2.46 12.91
CA LEU A 40 -19.13 -1.14 12.29
C LEU A 40 -18.08 -0.27 13.00
N PRO A 41 -17.97 -0.24 14.35
CA PRO A 41 -17.01 0.63 15.03
C PRO A 41 -15.54 0.36 14.68
N TYR A 42 -15.19 -0.89 14.34
CA TYR A 42 -13.82 -1.31 14.03
C TYR A 42 -13.58 -1.63 12.55
N ALA A 43 -14.59 -1.46 11.69
CA ALA A 43 -14.45 -1.65 10.25
C ALA A 43 -14.18 -0.32 9.53
N HIS A 44 -12.94 -0.12 9.08
CA HIS A 44 -12.51 1.08 8.37
C HIS A 44 -11.91 0.72 7.02
N TRP A 45 -12.48 1.24 5.94
CA TRP A 45 -12.01 0.98 4.59
C TRP A 45 -10.68 1.69 4.33
N PHE A 46 -9.84 1.12 3.47
CA PHE A 46 -8.59 1.74 3.04
C PHE A 46 -8.14 1.23 1.67
N ILE A 47 -7.12 1.88 1.10
CA ILE A 47 -6.44 1.44 -0.11
C ILE A 47 -5.03 0.99 0.26
N GLN A 48 -4.64 -0.19 -0.20
CA GLN A 48 -3.29 -0.72 -0.08
C GLN A 48 -2.61 -0.62 -1.45
N ILE A 49 -1.37 -0.10 -1.50
CA ILE A 49 -0.54 -0.07 -2.71
C ILE A 49 0.68 -0.95 -2.45
N VAL A 50 0.96 -1.89 -3.35
CA VAL A 50 2.06 -2.85 -3.24
C VAL A 50 2.93 -2.75 -4.50
N PRO A 51 4.08 -2.04 -4.45
CA PRO A 51 5.07 -2.11 -5.52
C PRO A 51 5.72 -3.49 -5.55
N GLN A 52 5.88 -4.06 -6.74
CA GLN A 52 6.48 -5.39 -6.92
C GLN A 52 8.01 -5.29 -6.91
N LEU A 53 8.62 -5.51 -5.75
CA LEU A 53 10.08 -5.39 -5.56
C LEU A 53 10.77 -6.75 -5.38
N ILE A 54 10.09 -7.71 -4.75
CA ILE A 54 10.64 -9.04 -4.42
C ILE A 54 9.52 -10.08 -4.62
N GLY A 55 9.89 -11.27 -5.10
CA GLY A 55 8.97 -12.41 -5.20
C GLY A 55 8.95 -13.25 -3.92
N THR A 56 7.86 -13.98 -3.68
CA THR A 56 7.77 -14.93 -2.57
C THR A 56 8.57 -16.21 -2.85
N ALA A 57 9.07 -16.86 -1.81
CA ALA A 57 9.80 -18.12 -1.89
C ALA A 57 9.11 -19.22 -1.07
N GLY A 58 9.82 -20.33 -0.84
CA GLY A 58 9.27 -21.51 -0.17
C GLY A 58 8.80 -21.24 1.27
N PHE A 59 9.47 -20.35 2.00
CA PHE A 59 9.09 -20.02 3.37
C PHE A 59 7.74 -19.29 3.43
N GLU A 60 7.57 -18.24 2.62
CA GLU A 60 6.35 -17.44 2.57
C GLU A 60 5.17 -18.29 2.12
N MET A 61 5.37 -19.15 1.11
CA MET A 61 4.33 -20.05 0.64
C MET A 61 3.93 -21.10 1.68
N ALA A 62 4.90 -21.67 2.41
CA ALA A 62 4.63 -22.72 3.38
C ALA A 62 3.98 -22.20 4.68
N THR A 63 4.29 -20.97 5.07
CA THR A 63 3.87 -20.42 6.38
C THR A 63 2.78 -19.35 6.28
N GLY A 64 2.61 -18.70 5.13
CA GLY A 64 1.80 -17.50 5.00
C GLY A 64 2.38 -16.26 5.70
N CYS A 65 3.59 -16.35 6.25
CA CYS A 65 4.30 -15.24 6.87
C CYS A 65 5.26 -14.61 5.86
N TYR A 66 5.26 -13.27 5.77
CA TYR A 66 6.05 -12.52 4.80
C TYR A 66 7.23 -11.83 5.47
N ILE A 67 8.38 -11.84 4.81
CA ILE A 67 9.58 -11.11 5.25
C ILE A 67 9.59 -9.75 4.57
N ASN A 68 9.51 -8.67 5.36
CA ASN A 68 9.68 -7.31 4.86
C ASN A 68 11.11 -6.82 5.16
N PRO A 69 11.95 -6.57 4.15
CA PRO A 69 13.33 -6.13 4.37
C PRO A 69 13.45 -4.63 4.72
N VAL A 70 12.38 -3.85 4.59
CA VAL A 70 12.38 -2.41 4.85
C VAL A 70 11.34 -2.08 5.93
N PHE A 71 11.81 -1.50 7.02
CA PHE A 71 10.94 -1.03 8.09
C PHE A 71 10.02 0.11 7.61
N PRO A 72 8.77 0.17 8.09
CA PRO A 72 7.83 1.22 7.69
C PRO A 72 8.32 2.62 8.09
N GLU A 73 9.11 2.75 9.14
CA GLU A 73 9.73 4.00 9.59
C GLU A 73 10.65 4.59 8.51
N ASP A 74 11.49 3.75 7.91
CA ASP A 74 12.39 4.12 6.83
C ASP A 74 11.63 4.39 5.54
N ALA A 75 10.65 3.54 5.19
CA ALA A 75 9.81 3.75 4.03
C ALA A 75 9.06 5.10 4.09
N ALA A 76 8.50 5.43 5.26
CA ALA A 76 7.81 6.70 5.48
C ALA A 76 8.76 7.90 5.39
N LYS A 77 9.97 7.79 5.94
CA LYS A 77 11.01 8.83 5.81
C LYS A 77 11.37 9.07 4.35
N VAL A 78 11.72 8.01 3.63
CA VAL A 78 12.10 8.07 2.21
C VAL A 78 10.98 8.70 1.39
N LEU A 79 9.74 8.22 1.51
CA LEU A 79 8.63 8.77 0.73
C LEU A 79 8.31 10.24 1.07
N ARG A 80 8.54 10.70 2.30
CA ARG A 80 8.41 12.14 2.65
C ARG A 80 9.44 13.00 1.91
N GLU A 81 10.67 12.51 1.77
CA GLU A 81 11.79 13.21 1.12
C GLU A 81 11.67 13.25 -0.42
N VAL A 82 10.81 12.42 -1.01
CA VAL A 82 10.55 12.45 -2.46
C VAL A 82 9.79 13.72 -2.87
N THR A 83 10.46 14.59 -3.62
CA THR A 83 9.86 15.76 -4.28
C THR A 83 9.32 15.38 -5.66
N ILE A 84 8.02 15.58 -5.87
CA ILE A 84 7.38 15.50 -7.19
C ILE A 84 7.30 16.92 -7.75
N LEU A 85 7.90 17.14 -8.91
CA LEU A 85 7.68 18.37 -9.66
C LEU A 85 6.27 18.25 -10.26
N MET A 86 5.34 19.05 -9.74
CA MET A 86 3.98 19.17 -10.29
C MET A 86 3.97 20.07 -11.51
#